data_AF-A0A5B2VRR5-F1
#
_entry.id   AF-A0A5B2VRR5-F1
#
_cell.length_a   1.000
_cell.length_b   1.000
_cell.length_c   1.000
_cell.angle_alpha   90.00
_cell.angle_beta   90.00
_cell.angle_gamma   90.00
#
_symmetry.space_group_name_H-M   'P 1'
#
loop_
_entity.id
_entity.type
_entity.pdbx_description
1 polymer ?
#
loop_
_entity_poly.entity_id
_entity_poly.type
_entity_poly.pdbx_seq_one_letter_code
_entity_poly.pdbx_strand_id
1 'polypeptide(L)'
;MKAKKTNPPDQPNILDIVYKFMAKLALDFRDTMGAECDWSTPTFYRKMKHAKSINKAERDMIYKIVQEKADDFREWVHDLRKFHR
;
A
#
# COMPACT_ATOMS: atom_id res chain seq x y z
N MET A 1 -15.86 -12.28 -34.94
CA MET A 1 -16.28 -11.82 -33.60
C MET A 1 -15.64 -12.74 -32.57
N LYS A 2 -14.75 -12.24 -31.69
CA LYS A 2 -14.12 -13.08 -30.65
C LYS A 2 -15.06 -13.14 -29.45
N ALA A 3 -15.43 -14.35 -29.02
CA ALA A 3 -16.27 -14.58 -27.86
C ALA A 3 -15.61 -14.01 -26.59
N LYS A 4 -16.34 -13.20 -25.82
CA LYS A 4 -15.94 -12.79 -24.46
C LYS A 4 -15.87 -14.05 -23.62
N LYS A 5 -14.65 -14.48 -23.25
CA LYS A 5 -14.46 -15.43 -22.15
C LYS A 5 -14.88 -14.71 -20.86
N THR A 6 -16.12 -14.89 -20.45
CA THR A 6 -16.57 -14.49 -19.12
C THR A 6 -15.97 -15.48 -18.13
N ASN A 7 -15.16 -15.01 -17.18
CA ASN A 7 -14.71 -15.83 -16.06
C ASN A 7 -15.94 -16.44 -15.35
N PRO A 8 -15.83 -17.67 -14.80
CA PRO A 8 -16.88 -18.24 -13.96
C PRO A 8 -17.30 -17.23 -12.87
N PRO A 9 -18.59 -17.08 -12.55
CA PRO A 9 -19.09 -16.10 -11.57
C PRO A 9 -18.39 -16.17 -10.20
N ASP A 10 -17.85 -17.33 -9.86
CA ASP A 10 -17.32 -17.64 -8.53
C ASP A 10 -15.79 -17.56 -8.41
N GLN A 11 -15.08 -17.12 -9.47
CA GLN A 11 -13.63 -16.94 -9.38
C GLN A 11 -13.27 -15.52 -8.93
N PRO A 12 -12.51 -15.36 -7.82
CA PRO A 12 -12.07 -14.05 -7.37
C PRO A 12 -11.26 -13.35 -8.46
N ASN A 13 -11.60 -12.09 -8.77
CA ASN A 13 -10.80 -11.28 -9.68
C ASN A 13 -9.51 -10.85 -8.99
N ILE A 14 -8.44 -11.63 -9.19
CA ILE A 14 -7.12 -11.37 -8.60
C ILE A 14 -6.61 -9.95 -8.87
N LEU A 15 -6.86 -9.42 -10.07
CA LEU A 15 -6.42 -8.07 -10.41
C LEU A 15 -7.10 -7.02 -9.52
N ASP A 16 -8.42 -7.15 -9.32
CA ASP A 16 -9.19 -6.26 -8.44
C ASP A 16 -8.72 -6.38 -6.97
N ILE A 17 -8.48 -7.60 -6.50
CA ILE A 17 -7.99 -7.86 -5.14
C ILE A 17 -6.62 -7.21 -4.90
N VAL A 18 -5.68 -7.43 -5.83
CA VAL A 18 -4.32 -6.86 -5.73
C VAL A 18 -4.37 -5.33 -5.82
N TYR A 19 -5.17 -4.78 -6.73
CA TYR A 19 -5.30 -3.33 -6.86
C TYR A 19 -5.86 -2.68 -5.58
N LYS A 20 -6.93 -3.26 -5.01
CA LYS A 20 -7.52 -2.79 -3.74
C LYS A 20 -6.53 -2.86 -2.58
N PHE A 21 -5.76 -3.93 -2.49
CA PHE A 21 -4.71 -4.05 -1.48
C PHE A 21 -3.66 -2.94 -1.63
N MET A 22 -3.14 -2.71 -2.85
CA MET A 22 -2.13 -1.67 -3.10
C MET A 22 -2.66 -0.26 -2.79
N ALA A 23 -3.91 0.02 -3.14
CA ALA A 23 -4.56 1.29 -2.81
C ALA A 23 -4.68 1.46 -1.29
N LYS A 24 -5.09 0.42 -0.57
CA LYS A 24 -5.15 0.41 0.89
C LYS A 24 -3.78 0.60 1.53
N LEU A 25 -2.74 -0.06 1.02
CA LEU A 25 -1.37 0.05 1.52
C LEU A 25 -0.88 1.51 1.49
N ALA A 26 -1.17 2.23 0.40
CA ALA A 26 -0.81 3.64 0.27
C ALA A 26 -1.56 4.55 1.26
N LEU A 27 -2.84 4.26 1.53
CA LEU A 27 -3.63 4.98 2.53
C LEU A 27 -3.12 4.71 3.95
N ASP A 28 -2.91 3.43 4.28
CA ASP A 28 -2.42 3.01 5.59
C ASP A 28 -1.02 3.60 5.85
N PHE A 29 -0.13 3.62 4.85
CA PHE A 29 1.18 4.30 4.95
C PHE A 29 1.05 5.78 5.32
N ARG A 30 0.17 6.52 4.64
CA ARG A 30 -0.08 7.94 4.93
C ARG A 30 -0.59 8.12 6.36
N ASP A 31 -1.53 7.28 6.77
CA ASP A 31 -2.18 7.39 8.09
C ASP A 31 -1.19 7.05 9.21
N THR A 32 -0.34 6.02 9.03
CA THR A 32 0.74 5.70 9.97
C THR A 32 1.76 6.85 10.04
N MET A 33 2.17 7.42 8.91
CA MET A 33 3.05 8.61 8.91
C MET A 33 2.40 9.81 9.63
N GLY A 34 1.09 10.00 9.45
CA GLY A 34 0.31 11.03 10.14
C GLY A 34 0.37 10.87 11.66
N ALA A 35 0.17 9.65 12.15
CA ALA A 35 0.20 9.33 13.57
C ALA A 35 1.63 9.44 14.17
N GLU A 36 2.63 8.86 13.51
CA GLU A 36 4.00 8.75 14.04
C GLU A 36 4.78 10.07 13.97
N CYS A 37 4.49 10.93 13.00
CA CYS A 37 5.17 12.21 12.81
C CYS A 37 4.31 13.44 13.16
N ASP A 38 3.11 13.22 13.70
CA ASP A 38 2.11 14.28 13.97
C ASP A 38 1.82 15.15 12.74
N TRP A 39 1.65 14.50 11.59
CA TRP A 39 1.36 15.18 10.33
C TRP A 39 -0.13 15.13 10.03
N SER A 40 -0.70 16.31 9.76
CA SER A 40 -1.97 16.39 9.06
C SER A 40 -1.85 15.89 7.61
N THR A 41 -2.97 15.43 7.03
CA THR A 41 -3.01 15.02 5.61
C THR A 41 -2.43 16.07 4.64
N PRO A 42 -2.73 17.39 4.78
CA PRO A 42 -2.09 18.40 3.94
C PRO A 42 -0.57 18.50 4.14
N THR A 43 -0.07 18.30 5.36
CA THR A 43 1.36 18.30 5.66
C THR A 43 2.07 17.13 5.00
N PHE A 44 1.49 15.93 5.05
CA PHE A 44 2.01 14.76 4.34
C PHE A 44 2.20 15.06 2.84
N TYR A 45 1.16 15.54 2.15
CA TYR A 45 1.25 15.83 0.72
C TYR A 45 2.19 16.99 0.40
N ARG A 46 2.26 18.02 1.25
CA ARG A 46 3.22 19.12 1.10
C ARG A 46 4.66 18.59 1.19
N LYS A 47 4.96 17.72 2.16
CA LYS A 47 6.29 17.10 2.31
C LYS A 47 6.62 16.16 1.15
N MET A 48 5.64 15.37 0.69
CA MET A 48 5.78 14.50 -0.48
C MET A 48 6.17 15.28 -1.74
N LYS A 49 5.59 16.48 -1.94
CA LYS A 49 5.92 17.35 -3.08
C LYS A 49 7.27 18.06 -2.94
N HIS A 50 7.75 18.28 -1.72
CA HIS A 50 8.91 19.12 -1.43
C HIS A 50 9.97 18.40 -0.59
N ALA A 51 10.92 17.73 -1.27
CA ALA A 51 11.96 16.90 -0.64
C ALA A 51 12.84 17.60 0.41
N LYS A 52 12.99 18.94 0.36
CA LYS A 52 13.79 19.72 1.32
C LYS A 52 13.16 19.82 2.73
N SER A 53 11.94 19.32 2.90
CA SER A 53 11.18 19.47 4.16
C SER A 53 11.22 18.26 5.09
N ILE A 54 12.00 17.21 4.75
CA ILE A 54 12.13 15.99 5.57
C ILE A 54 13.43 16.04 6.36
N ASN A 55 13.32 16.08 7.69
CA ASN A 55 14.46 16.04 8.61
C ASN A 55 14.98 14.61 8.83
N LYS A 56 16.08 14.45 9.59
CA LYS A 56 16.70 13.14 9.84
C LYS A 56 15.76 12.16 10.55
N ALA A 57 15.10 12.59 11.63
CA ALA A 57 14.20 11.74 12.40
C ALA A 57 12.98 11.30 11.55
N GLU A 58 12.42 12.21 10.77
CA GLU A 58 11.32 11.91 9.84
C GLU A 58 11.75 10.92 8.76
N ARG A 59 12.99 11.02 8.26
CA ARG A 59 13.54 10.08 7.29
C ARG A 59 13.69 8.68 7.89
N ASP A 60 14.24 8.58 9.09
CA ASP A 60 14.41 7.30 9.77
C ASP A 60 13.03 6.65 10.03
N MET A 61 12.02 7.45 10.40
CA MET A 61 10.65 6.99 10.57
C MET A 61 10.03 6.50 9.25
N ILE A 62 10.22 7.22 8.14
CA ILE A 62 9.76 6.79 6.82
C ILE A 62 10.33 5.41 6.47
N TYR A 63 11.64 5.19 6.68
CA TYR A 63 12.25 3.90 6.39
C TYR A 63 11.70 2.78 7.26
N LYS A 64 11.52 3.04 8.56
CA LYS A 64 10.91 2.08 9.49
C LYS A 64 9.52 1.65 9.01
N ILE A 65 8.64 2.61 8.72
CA ILE A 65 7.26 2.32 8.29
C ILE A 65 7.25 1.61 6.93
N VAL A 66 8.11 2.01 5.98
CA VAL A 66 8.21 1.31 4.68
C VAL A 66 8.63 -0.15 4.87
N GLN A 67 9.56 -0.43 5.78
CA GLN A 67 10.00 -1.78 6.07
C GLN A 67 8.85 -2.63 6.65
N GLU A 68 8.14 -2.11 7.66
CA GLU A 68 6.97 -2.76 8.25
C GLU A 68 5.91 -3.07 7.18
N LYS A 69 5.57 -2.09 6.33
CA LYS A 69 4.60 -2.28 5.24
C LYS A 69 5.06 -3.24 4.16
N ALA A 70 6.37 -3.33 3.90
CA ALA A 70 6.93 -4.30 2.96
C ALA A 70 6.85 -5.72 3.50
N ASP A 71 7.03 -5.89 4.81
CA ASP A 71 6.89 -7.19 5.47
C ASP A 71 5.40 -7.63 5.49
N ASP A 72 4.47 -6.73 5.86
CA ASP A 72 3.02 -6.96 5.75
C ASP A 72 2.62 -7.41 4.33
N PHE A 73 3.13 -6.71 3.31
CA PHE A 73 2.84 -7.05 1.92
C PHE A 73 3.41 -8.42 1.53
N ARG A 74 4.62 -8.76 2.00
CA ARG A 74 5.25 -10.05 1.71
C ARG A 74 4.43 -11.20 2.29
N GLU A 75 3.98 -11.07 3.53
CA GLU A 75 3.12 -12.05 4.19
C GLU A 75 1.80 -12.22 3.43
N TRP A 76 1.14 -11.11 3.09
CA TRP A 76 -0.10 -11.13 2.32
C TRP A 76 0.05 -11.80 0.95
N VAL A 77 1.12 -11.50 0.20
CA VAL A 77 1.40 -12.14 -1.10
C VAL A 77 1.62 -13.64 -0.95
N HIS A 78 2.32 -14.06 0.10
CA HIS A 78 2.55 -15.48 0.39
C HIS A 78 1.23 -16.21 0.65
N ASP A 79 0.32 -15.61 1.41
CA ASP A 79 -0.99 -16.18 1.69
C ASP A 79 -1.89 -16.19 0.45
N LEU A 80 -1.91 -15.08 -0.32
CA LEU A 80 -2.67 -15.01 -1.57
C LEU A 80 -2.29 -16.14 -2.54
N ARG A 81 -0.99 -16.48 -2.62
CA ARG A 81 -0.48 -17.57 -3.45
C ARG A 81 -0.93 -18.94 -2.97
N LYS A 82 -1.09 -19.15 -1.66
CA LYS A 82 -1.59 -20.41 -1.09
C LYS A 82 -3.07 -20.64 -1.40
N PHE A 83 -3.89 -19.58 -1.35
CA PHE A 83 -5.33 -19.68 -1.64
C PHE A 83 -5.66 -19.95 -3.12
N HIS A 84 -4.70 -19.73 -4.02
CA HIS A 84 -4.88 -19.90 -5.47
C HIS A 84 -4.02 -21.04 -6.06
N ARG A 85 -3.55 -21.95 -5.22
CA ARG A 85 -2.98 -23.25 -5.59
C ARG A 85 -4.02 -24.34 -5.34
#